data_AF-A0A671PSY7-F1
#
_entry.id   AF-A0A671PSY7-F1
#
_cell.length_a   1.000
_cell.length_b   1.000
_cell.length_c   1.000
_cell.angle_alpha   90.00
_cell.angle_beta   90.00
_cell.angle_gamma   90.00
#
_symmetry.space_group_name_H-M   'P 1'
#
loop_
_entity.id
_entity.type
_entity.pdbx_description
1 polymer ?
#
loop_
_entity_poly.entity_id
_entity_poly.type
_entity_poly.pdbx_seq_one_letter_code
_entity_poly.pdbx_strand_id
1 'polypeptide(L)' 'MDSQGRKVVVCDNGTGFVKCGYAGSNFPEHIFPALVGRPIIRSTAKVGNIEIKGLFFYCLSVTGASF' A
#
# COMPACT_ATOMS: atom_id res chain seq x y z
N MET A 1 -15.79 20.28 4.87
CA MET A 1 -15.11 21.21 3.94
C MET A 1 -14.14 22.06 4.73
N ASP A 2 -13.06 22.53 4.10
CA ASP A 2 -12.23 23.55 4.72
C ASP A 2 -12.85 24.96 4.59
N SER A 3 -12.15 25.98 5.09
CA SER A 3 -12.60 27.37 5.03
C SER A 3 -12.78 27.94 3.62
N GLN A 4 -12.26 27.26 2.60
CA GLN A 4 -12.36 27.64 1.19
C GLN A 4 -13.40 26.80 0.43
N GLY A 5 -14.19 25.96 1.12
CA GLY A 5 -15.21 25.11 0.51
C GLY A 5 -14.66 23.87 -0.18
N ARG A 6 -13.37 23.53 -0.01
CA ARG A 6 -12.76 22.35 -0.64
C ARG A 6 -13.17 21.07 0.09
N LYS A 7 -13.31 19.99 -0.66
CA LYS A 7 -13.47 18.65 -0.10
C LYS A 7 -12.15 18.23 0.54
N VAL A 8 -12.21 17.77 1.77
CA VAL A 8 -11.05 17.33 2.54
C VAL A 8 -10.96 15.82 2.46
N VAL A 9 -9.81 15.30 2.06
CA VAL A 9 -9.51 13.86 2.08
C VAL A 9 -8.89 13.51 3.42
N VAL A 10 -9.30 12.38 3.98
CA VAL A 10 -8.73 11.79 5.20
C VAL A 10 -8.12 10.45 4.82
N CYS A 11 -6.89 10.19 5.28
CA CYS A 11 -6.18 8.93 5.09
C CYS A 11 -5.65 8.45 6.45
N ASP A 12 -6.12 7.27 6.88
CA ASP A 12 -5.59 6.55 8.04
C ASP A 12 -4.63 5.45 7.55
N ASN A 13 -3.34 5.62 7.84
CA ASN A 13 -2.27 4.73 7.38
C ASN A 13 -2.01 3.61 8.40
N GLY A 14 -3.00 2.76 8.61
CA GLY A 14 -2.84 1.57 9.46
C GLY A 14 -1.82 0.58 8.89
N THR A 15 -1.22 -0.23 9.76
CA THR A 15 -0.19 -1.23 9.39
C THR A 15 -0.73 -2.39 8.55
N GLY A 16 -1.98 -2.79 8.77
CA GLY A 16 -2.64 -3.81 7.95
C GLY A 16 -3.32 -3.22 6.72
N PHE A 17 -4.07 -2.14 6.92
CA PHE A 17 -4.90 -1.52 5.89
C PHE A 17 -4.82 -0.01 5.96
N VAL A 18 -4.77 0.61 4.79
CA VAL A 18 -5.06 2.03 4.63
C VAL A 18 -6.57 2.18 4.45
N LYS A 19 -7.14 3.17 5.13
CA LYS A 19 -8.53 3.58 4.97
C LYS A 19 -8.56 5.03 4.52
N CYS A 20 -9.29 5.35 3.47
CA CYS A 20 -9.41 6.73 3.01
C CYS A 20 -10.83 7.07 2.52
N GLY A 21 -11.11 8.36 2.51
CA GLY A 21 -12.37 8.93 2.06
C GLY A 21 -12.43 10.43 2.36
N TYR A 22 -13.60 11.02 2.19
CA TYR A 22 -13.81 12.43 2.47
C TYR A 22 -14.23 12.71 3.92
N ALA A 23 -13.80 13.86 4.46
CA ALA A 23 -14.21 14.33 5.77
C ALA A 23 -15.73 14.54 5.84
N GLY A 24 -16.34 14.04 6.91
CA GLY A 24 -17.80 14.08 7.13
C GLY A 24 -18.56 12.84 6.65
N SER A 25 -17.89 11.89 5.99
CA SER A 25 -18.48 10.58 5.68
C SER A 25 -18.51 9.68 6.92
N ASN A 26 -19.56 8.86 7.05
CA ASN A 26 -19.73 7.92 8.18
C ASN A 26 -18.86 6.65 8.04
N PHE A 27 -18.44 6.32 6.82
CA PHE A 27 -17.65 5.13 6.51
C PHE A 27 -16.51 5.50 5.54
N PRO A 28 -15.37 4.78 5.58
CA PRO A 28 -14.32 4.95 4.57
C PRO A 28 -14.85 4.57 3.19
N GLU A 29 -14.51 5.36 2.17
CA GLU A 29 -14.86 5.06 0.78
C GLU A 29 -13.98 3.92 0.23
N HIS A 30 -12.72 3.87 0.66
CA HIS A 30 -11.78 2.85 0.23
C HIS A 30 -11.02 2.27 1.41
N ILE A 31 -10.84 0.95 1.36
CA ILE A 31 -9.99 0.18 2.26
C ILE A 31 -9.12 -0.71 1.40
N PHE A 32 -7.81 -0.61 1.55
CA PHE A 32 -6.87 -1.44 0.82
C PHE A 32 -5.71 -1.87 1.71
N PRO A 33 -5.06 -3.02 1.42
CA PRO A 33 -3.91 -3.47 2.20
C PRO A 33 -2.81 -2.41 2.18
N ALA A 34 -2.20 -2.16 3.33
CA ALA A 34 -1.07 -1.24 3.44
C ALA A 34 0.21 -1.89 2.90
N LEU A 35 0.21 -2.36 1.65
CA LEU A 35 1.26 -3.17 1.04
C LEU A 35 1.72 -2.58 -0.30
N VAL A 36 3.04 -2.62 -0.54
CA VAL A 36 3.65 -2.34 -1.85
C VAL A 36 4.48 -3.53 -2.29
N GLY A 37 4.20 -4.03 -3.49
CA GLY A 37 4.99 -5.09 -4.12
C GLY A 37 6.17 -4.51 -4.93
N ARG A 38 7.37 -5.05 -4.75
CA ARG A 38 8.54 -4.78 -5.59
C ARG A 38 8.94 -6.07 -6.31
N PRO A 39 8.89 -6.11 -7.64
CA PRO A 39 9.40 -7.24 -8.40
C PRO A 39 10.88 -7.47 -8.06
N ILE A 40 11.22 -8.70 -7.68
CA ILE A 40 12.60 -9.13 -7.48
C ILE A 40 12.97 -10.03 -8.66
N ILE A 41 13.69 -9.44 -9.61
CA ILE A 41 14.29 -10.16 -10.73
C ILE A 41 15.64 -10.73 -10.25
N ARG A 42 15.61 -11.67 -9.30
CA ARG A 42 16.79 -12.51 -9.05
C ARG A 42 16.73 -13.69 -10.01
N SER A 43 17.38 -13.55 -11.16
CA SER A 43 17.47 -14.54 -12.25
C SER A 43 18.15 -15.86 -11.86
N THR A 44 18.57 -16.04 -10.60
CA THR A 44 19.34 -17.18 -10.15
C THR A 44 18.51 -18.30 -9.54
N ALA A 45 17.26 -18.05 -9.14
CA ALA A 45 16.37 -19.10 -8.63
C ALA A 45 15.72 -19.86 -9.81
N LYS A 46 16.23 -21.05 -10.12
CA LYS A 46 15.70 -21.93 -11.17
C LYS A 46 15.32 -23.29 -10.59
N VAL A 47 14.17 -23.83 -11.01
CA VAL A 47 13.78 -25.23 -10.78
C VAL A 47 13.62 -25.88 -12.16
N GLY A 48 14.59 -26.70 -12.55
CA GLY A 48 14.70 -27.18 -13.93
C GLY A 48 14.89 -26.01 -14.91
N ASN A 49 14.01 -25.94 -15.92
CA ASN A 49 14.03 -24.88 -16.95
C ASN A 49 13.15 -23.66 -16.59
N ILE A 50 12.58 -23.59 -15.39
CA ILE A 50 11.66 -22.53 -14.97
C ILE A 50 12.40 -21.49 -14.14
N GLU A 51 12.38 -20.24 -14.58
CA GLU A 51 12.85 -19.09 -13.81
C GLU A 51 11.81 -18.64 -12.78
N ILE A 52 12.19 -18.65 -11.51
CA ILE A 52 11.33 -18.15 -10.42
C ILE A 52 11.51 -16.63 -10.33
N LYS A 53 10.46 -15.91 -10.68
CA LYS A 53 10.36 -14.46 -10.44
C LYS A 53 9.70 -14.23 -9.09
N GLY A 54 10.43 -13.63 -8.16
CA GLY A 54 9.89 -13.28 -6.85
C GLY A 54 9.19 -11.93 -6.86
N LEU A 55 8.18 -11.77 -6.02
CA LEU A 55 7.58 -10.47 -5.70
C LEU A 55 7.66 -10.29 -4.18
N PHE A 56 8.31 -9.22 -3.73
CA PHE A 56 8.43 -8.92 -2.31
C PHE A 56 7.44 -7.84 -1.93
N PHE A 57 6.74 -8.02 -0.81
CA PHE A 57 5.77 -7.05 -0.31
C PHE A 57 6.31 -6.33 0.92
N TYR A 58 6.19 -5.01 0.95
CA TYR A 58 6.54 -4.16 2.06
C TYR A 58 5.29 -3.55 2.68
N CYS A 59 5.23 -3.47 4.00
CA CYS A 59 4.18 -2.73 4.69
C CYS A 59 4.46 -1.22 4.60
N LEU A 60 3.45 -0.43 4.21
CA LEU A 60 3.55 1.01 3.96
C LEU A 60 3.77 1.86 5.22
N SER A 61 3.34 1.38 6.38
CA SER A 61 3.35 2.18 7.61
C SER A 61 4.57 1.94 8.49
N VAL A 62 5.37 0.90 8.22
CA VAL A 62 6.65 0.69 8.93
C VAL A 62 7.70 1.54 8.23
N THR A 63 8.01 2.68 8.82
CA THR A 63 9.05 3.66 8.45
C THR A 63 10.48 3.12 8.50
N GLY A 64 10.69 1.81 8.39
CA GLY A 64 11.99 1.13 8.43
C GLY A 64 12.25 0.15 7.27
N ALA A 65 11.39 0.09 6.25
CA ALA A 65 11.68 -0.68 5.05
C ALA A 65 12.73 0.06 4.21
N SER A 66 14.01 -0.22 4.45
CA SER A 66 15.10 0.22 3.57
C SER A 66 14.82 -0.27 2.13
N PHE A 67 14.71 0.67 1.19
CA PHE A 67 14.60 0.40 -0.25
C PHE A 67 15.88 -0.17 -0.83
#